data_AF-A0A7C6QT99-F1
#
_entry.id   AF-A0A7C6QT99-F1
#
_cell.length_a   1.000
_cell.length_b   1.000
_cell.length_c   1.000
_cell.angle_alpha   90.00
_cell.angle_beta   90.00
_cell.angle_gamma   90.00
#
_symmetry.space_group_name_H-M   'P 1'
#
loop_
_entity.id
_entity.type
_entity.pdbx_description
1 polymer ?
#
loop_
_entity_poly.entity_id
_entity_poly.type
_entity_poly.pdbx_seq_one_letter_code
_entity_poly.pdbx_strand_id
1 'polypeptide(L)'
;MRMMSNAVWQEALKLTQSLEEITGLMKDKLDAGEVEAFLSLLDQRQKIIEQLDQLKNESGIASWIDVADKEVSQEIQKISQEIANTFRHLLQEDQRIKNILEEKRSITLKKLGEIRRSQQVHKTYEKGGICGAFIDSRG
;
A
#
# COMPACT_ATOMS: atom_id res chain seq x y z
N MET A 1 -19.80 15.44 31.82
CA MET A 1 -19.98 14.64 30.60
C MET A 1 -19.80 15.57 29.40
N ARG A 2 -18.63 15.57 28.75
CA ARG A 2 -18.43 16.35 27.51
C ARG A 2 -19.28 15.65 26.45
N MET A 3 -20.26 16.36 25.88
CA MET A 3 -20.91 15.90 24.65
C MET A 3 -19.80 15.51 23.66
N MET A 4 -19.76 14.25 23.21
CA MET A 4 -18.98 13.89 22.03
C MET A 4 -19.41 14.83 20.92
N SER A 5 -18.54 15.75 20.52
CA SER A 5 -18.96 16.77 19.56
C SER A 5 -19.09 16.11 18.20
N ASN A 6 -20.23 16.34 17.54
CA ASN A 6 -20.45 15.90 16.15
C ASN A 6 -19.28 16.32 15.22
N ALA A 7 -18.63 17.44 15.53
CA ALA A 7 -17.45 17.93 14.83
C ALA A 7 -16.27 16.92 14.82
N VAL A 8 -15.99 16.25 15.94
CA VAL A 8 -14.90 15.25 16.01
C VAL A 8 -15.20 14.06 15.11
N TRP A 9 -16.46 13.59 15.10
CA TRP A 9 -16.87 12.48 14.24
C TRP A 9 -16.82 12.87 12.76
N GLN A 10 -17.21 14.09 12.41
CA GLN A 10 -17.09 14.62 11.05
C GLN A 10 -15.62 14.77 10.61
N GLU A 11 -14.73 15.17 11.52
CA GLU A 11 -13.30 15.22 11.24
C GLU A 11 -12.70 13.82 11.02
N ALA A 12 -13.08 12.84 11.85
CA ALA A 12 -12.69 11.45 11.66
C ALA A 12 -13.20 10.88 10.33
N LEU A 13 -14.42 11.24 9.91
CA LEU A 13 -14.96 10.86 8.60
C LEU A 13 -14.11 11.43 7.46
N LYS A 14 -13.75 12.71 7.52
CA LYS A 14 -12.89 13.35 6.51
C LYS A 14 -11.52 12.68 6.40
N LEU A 15 -10.88 12.41 7.54
CA LEU A 15 -9.59 11.69 7.56
C LEU A 15 -9.75 10.28 6.95
N THR A 16 -10.85 9.60 7.24
CA THR A 16 -11.14 8.28 6.68
C THR A 16 -11.38 8.32 5.16
N GLN A 17 -12.06 9.36 4.65
CA GLN A 17 -12.21 9.59 3.22
C GLN A 17 -10.86 9.90 2.55
N SER A 18 -10.00 10.70 3.19
CA SER A 18 -8.64 10.94 2.68
C SER A 18 -7.79 9.66 2.63
N LEU A 19 -7.99 8.70 3.55
CA LEU A 19 -7.35 7.38 3.44
C LEU A 19 -7.80 6.61 2.19
N GLU A 20 -9.09 6.66 1.86
CA GLU A 20 -9.64 6.04 0.66
C GLU A 20 -9.05 6.65 -0.61
N GLU A 21 -9.01 7.98 -0.68
CA GLU A 21 -8.41 8.71 -1.80
C GLU A 21 -6.93 8.37 -2.00
N ILE A 22 -6.12 8.41 -0.94
CA ILE A 22 -4.69 8.06 -1.01
C ILE A 22 -4.50 6.61 -1.41
N THR A 23 -5.33 5.69 -0.91
CA THR A 23 -5.24 4.27 -1.29
C THR A 23 -5.55 4.07 -2.77
N GLY A 24 -6.50 4.84 -3.34
CA GLY A 24 -6.74 4.90 -4.78
C GLY A 24 -5.52 5.36 -5.56
N LEU A 25 -4.93 6.50 -5.16
CA LEU A 25 -3.72 7.04 -5.80
C LEU A 25 -2.54 6.07 -5.72
N MET A 26 -2.37 5.39 -4.58
CA MET A 26 -1.32 4.38 -4.40
C MET A 26 -1.44 3.27 -5.44
N LYS A 27 -2.65 2.80 -5.74
CA LYS A 27 -2.86 1.78 -6.79
C LYS A 27 -2.47 2.31 -8.16
N ASP A 28 -2.90 3.51 -8.51
CA ASP A 28 -2.56 4.13 -9.81
C ASP A 28 -1.03 4.23 -9.99
N LYS A 29 -0.30 4.62 -8.93
CA LYS A 29 1.16 4.69 -8.94
C LYS A 29 1.81 3.33 -9.05
N LEU A 30 1.27 2.34 -8.36
CA LEU A 30 1.76 0.97 -8.42
C LEU A 30 1.59 0.37 -9.83
N ASP A 31 0.44 0.60 -10.46
CA ASP A 31 0.12 0.12 -11.80
C ASP A 31 1.01 0.80 -12.86
N ALA A 32 1.24 2.11 -12.73
CA ALA A 32 2.18 2.86 -13.56
C ALA A 32 3.66 2.49 -13.34
N GLY A 33 3.98 1.76 -12.27
CA GLY A 33 5.36 1.40 -11.91
C GLY A 33 6.16 2.54 -11.28
N GLU A 34 5.48 3.60 -10.82
CA GLU A 34 6.06 4.77 -10.16
C GLU A 34 6.33 4.45 -8.67
N VAL A 35 7.34 3.59 -8.42
CA VAL A 35 7.62 3.05 -7.07
C VAL A 35 7.93 4.15 -6.04
N GLU A 36 8.73 5.16 -6.40
CA GLU A 36 9.06 6.26 -5.48
C GLU A 36 7.83 7.10 -5.10
N ALA A 37 6.93 7.34 -6.07
CA ALA A 37 5.69 8.06 -5.80
C ALA A 37 4.75 7.23 -4.90
N PHE A 38 4.68 5.91 -5.12
CA PHE A 38 3.96 4.99 -4.25
C PHE A 38 4.50 5.02 -2.81
N LEU A 39 5.82 5.00 -2.61
CA LEU A 39 6.44 5.07 -1.28
C LEU A 39 6.12 6.38 -0.56
N SER A 40 6.15 7.51 -1.26
CA SER A 40 5.76 8.82 -0.70
C SER A 40 4.30 8.84 -0.22
N LEU A 41 3.40 8.17 -0.93
CA LEU A 41 1.99 8.06 -0.55
C LEU A 41 1.78 7.17 0.69
N LEU A 42 2.62 6.14 0.89
CA LEU A 42 2.58 5.33 2.12
C LEU A 42 2.85 6.17 3.36
N ASP A 43 3.85 7.05 3.32
CA ASP A 43 4.16 7.95 4.43
C ASP A 43 3.00 8.92 4.72
N GLN A 44 2.33 9.42 3.67
CA GLN A 44 1.15 10.27 3.83
C GLN A 44 -0.02 9.50 4.45
N ARG A 45 -0.26 8.26 4.01
CA ARG A 45 -1.29 7.38 4.58
C ARG A 45 -1.05 7.13 6.06
N GLN A 46 0.21 6.88 6.46
CA GLN A 46 0.59 6.67 7.85
C GLN A 46 0.29 7.89 8.72
N LYS A 47 0.59 9.10 8.23
CA LYS A 47 0.27 10.35 8.95
C LYS A 47 -1.22 10.53 9.21
N ILE A 48 -2.07 10.13 8.26
CA ILE A 48 -3.53 10.23 8.44
C ILE A 48 -4.02 9.24 9.50
N ILE A 49 -3.45 8.03 9.56
CA ILE A 49 -3.75 7.05 10.61
C ILE A 49 -3.35 7.61 11.98
N GLU A 50 -2.16 8.21 12.08
CA GLU A 50 -1.69 8.86 13.31
C GLU A 50 -2.62 10.01 13.75
N GLN A 51 -3.12 10.81 12.80
CA GLN A 51 -4.11 11.86 13.07
C GLN A 51 -5.43 11.29 13.58
N LEU A 52 -5.92 10.17 13.01
CA LEU A 52 -7.11 9.48 13.50
C LEU A 52 -6.93 8.94 14.93
N ASP A 53 -5.78 8.35 15.23
CA ASP A 53 -5.45 7.84 16.56
C ASP A 53 -5.31 8.98 17.58
N GLN A 54 -4.67 10.09 17.19
CA GLN A 54 -4.57 11.28 18.03
C GLN A 54 -5.95 11.86 18.34
N LEU A 55 -6.79 12.07 17.31
CA LEU A 55 -8.14 12.60 17.45
C LEU A 55 -8.99 11.72 18.37
N LYS A 56 -8.85 10.39 18.24
CA LYS A 56 -9.51 9.39 19.08
C LYS A 56 -9.11 9.54 20.54
N ASN A 57 -7.82 9.63 20.81
CA ASN A 57 -7.25 9.72 22.16
C ASN A 57 -7.63 11.04 22.84
N GLU A 58 -7.51 12.17 22.13
CA GLU A 58 -7.84 13.50 22.66
C GLU A 58 -9.33 13.65 22.98
N SER A 59 -10.18 12.97 22.20
CA SER A 59 -11.63 13.01 22.34
C SER A 59 -12.19 11.94 23.30
N GLY A 60 -11.34 11.03 23.79
CA GLY A 60 -11.75 9.93 24.67
C GLY A 60 -12.67 8.91 24.00
N ILE A 61 -12.57 8.75 22.66
CA ILE A 61 -13.40 7.81 21.89
C ILE A 61 -12.76 6.42 21.97
N ALA A 62 -13.50 5.41 22.41
CA ALA A 62 -12.97 4.04 22.51
C ALA A 62 -12.82 3.36 21.15
N SER A 63 -13.74 3.63 20.22
CA SER A 63 -13.77 3.02 18.88
C SER A 63 -14.50 3.92 17.90
N TRP A 64 -13.99 3.99 16.65
CA TRP A 64 -14.68 4.66 15.54
C TRP A 64 -15.78 3.82 14.90
N ILE A 65 -15.78 2.50 15.14
CA ILE A 65 -16.64 1.53 14.43
C ILE A 65 -17.61 0.80 15.36
N ASP A 66 -17.45 0.96 16.67
CA ASP A 66 -18.27 0.28 17.67
C ASP A 66 -18.79 1.32 18.67
N VAL A 67 -19.89 1.95 18.29
CA VAL A 67 -20.60 2.93 19.11
C VAL A 67 -21.68 2.19 19.88
N ALA A 68 -21.29 1.60 21.02
CA ALA A 68 -22.16 0.76 21.83
C ALA A 68 -23.19 1.54 22.68
N ASP A 69 -23.06 2.87 22.79
CA ASP A 69 -23.88 3.66 23.71
C ASP A 69 -25.22 4.13 23.12
N LYS A 70 -26.28 3.87 23.90
CA LYS A 70 -27.67 4.28 23.61
C LYS A 70 -27.90 5.80 23.66
N GLU A 71 -26.91 6.57 24.12
CA GLU A 71 -26.96 8.03 24.22
C GLU A 71 -26.34 8.76 23.01
N VAL A 72 -25.85 8.01 22.02
CA VAL A 72 -25.20 8.61 20.85
C VAL A 72 -26.23 8.97 19.77
N SER A 73 -26.07 10.14 19.16
CA SER A 73 -27.02 10.64 18.15
C SER A 73 -27.07 9.73 16.92
N GLN A 74 -28.22 9.70 16.24
CA GLN A 74 -28.37 8.96 14.98
C GLN A 74 -27.36 9.40 13.91
N GLU A 75 -26.94 10.66 13.94
CA GLU A 75 -25.94 11.19 13.01
C GLU A 75 -24.56 10.56 13.25
N ILE A 76 -24.12 10.49 14.50
CA ILE A 76 -22.85 9.84 14.86
C ILE A 76 -22.89 8.34 14.53
N GLN A 77 -24.03 7.67 14.74
CA GLN A 77 -24.19 6.27 14.34
C GLN A 77 -24.01 6.08 12.83
N LYS A 78 -24.56 6.98 12.00
CA LYS A 78 -24.35 6.96 10.54
C LYS A 78 -22.89 7.16 10.18
N ILE A 79 -22.23 8.17 10.76
CA ILE A 79 -20.82 8.45 10.52
C ILE A 79 -19.95 7.24 10.91
N SER A 80 -20.19 6.65 12.08
CA SER A 80 -19.46 5.45 12.52
C SER A 80 -19.63 4.28 11.55
N GLN A 81 -20.85 4.07 11.05
CA GLN A 81 -21.13 3.03 10.06
C GLN A 81 -20.42 3.30 8.73
N GLU A 82 -20.36 4.56 8.29
CA GLU A 82 -19.60 4.96 7.10
C GLU A 82 -18.10 4.70 7.29
N ILE A 83 -17.51 5.14 8.41
CA ILE A 83 -16.11 4.85 8.74
C ILE A 83 -15.85 3.34 8.74
N ALA A 84 -16.74 2.55 9.33
CA ALA A 84 -16.62 1.09 9.36
C ALA A 84 -16.68 0.46 7.96
N ASN A 85 -17.52 1.00 7.08
CA ASN A 85 -17.60 0.57 5.68
C ASN A 85 -16.30 0.90 4.94
N THR A 86 -15.78 2.12 5.09
CA THR A 86 -14.52 2.53 4.45
C THR A 86 -13.34 1.71 4.97
N PHE A 87 -13.22 1.45 6.28
CA PHE A 87 -12.15 0.58 6.81
C PHE A 87 -12.24 -0.85 6.26
N ARG A 88 -13.45 -1.41 6.11
CA ARG A 88 -13.63 -2.72 5.46
C ARG A 88 -13.19 -2.70 4.00
N HIS A 89 -13.49 -1.63 3.27
CA HIS A 89 -13.04 -1.47 1.90
C HIS A 89 -11.51 -1.35 1.82
N LEU A 90 -10.90 -0.49 2.63
CA LEU A 90 -9.46 -0.27 2.70
C LEU A 90 -8.69 -1.56 3.01
N LEU A 91 -9.20 -2.42 3.90
CA LEU A 91 -8.59 -3.72 4.19
C LEU A 91 -8.49 -4.61 2.94
N GLN A 92 -9.53 -4.59 2.09
CA GLN A 92 -9.54 -5.34 0.84
C GLN A 92 -8.56 -4.73 -0.18
N GLU A 93 -8.50 -3.40 -0.25
CA GLU A 93 -7.55 -2.70 -1.13
C GLU A 93 -6.09 -2.92 -0.71
N ASP A 94 -5.80 -2.92 0.58
CA ASP A 94 -4.47 -3.23 1.11
C ASP A 94 -4.02 -4.65 0.72
N GLN A 95 -4.93 -5.62 0.78
CA GLN A 95 -4.64 -6.98 0.34
C GLN A 95 -4.37 -7.03 -1.17
N ARG A 96 -5.11 -6.26 -1.98
CA ARG A 96 -4.88 -6.15 -3.43
C ARG A 96 -3.50 -5.54 -3.72
N ILE A 97 -3.18 -4.41 -3.10
CA ILE A 97 -1.88 -3.73 -3.22
C ILE A 97 -0.74 -4.69 -2.85
N LYS A 98 -0.88 -5.41 -1.74
CA LYS A 98 0.10 -6.42 -1.30
C LYS A 98 0.33 -7.48 -2.37
N ASN A 99 -0.73 -8.05 -2.93
CA ASN A 99 -0.62 -9.07 -3.97
C ASN A 99 0.12 -8.55 -5.21
N ILE A 100 -0.17 -7.32 -5.65
CA ILE A 100 0.51 -6.69 -6.79
C ILE A 100 2.00 -6.49 -6.49
N LEU A 101 2.34 -6.02 -5.28
CA LEU A 101 3.73 -5.85 -4.85
C LEU A 101 4.49 -7.19 -4.83
N GLU A 102 3.87 -8.26 -4.32
CA GLU A 102 4.46 -9.60 -4.30
C GLU A 102 4.71 -10.14 -5.71
N GLU A 103 3.77 -9.93 -6.64
CA GLU A 103 3.94 -10.28 -8.05
C GLU A 103 5.09 -9.51 -8.69
N LYS A 104 5.11 -8.18 -8.56
CA LYS A 104 6.19 -7.33 -9.10
C LYS A 104 7.56 -7.72 -8.52
N ARG A 105 7.62 -8.05 -7.22
CA ARG A 105 8.83 -8.55 -6.56
C ARG A 105 9.29 -9.87 -7.18
N SER A 106 8.38 -10.83 -7.37
CA SER A 106 8.69 -12.13 -8.00
C SER A 106 9.27 -11.97 -9.41
N ILE A 107 8.64 -11.14 -10.23
CA ILE A 107 9.10 -10.83 -11.60
C ILE A 107 10.51 -10.21 -11.57
N THR A 108 10.74 -9.25 -10.67
CA THR A 108 12.03 -8.56 -10.54
C THR A 108 13.14 -9.53 -10.13
N LEU A 109 12.87 -10.42 -9.18
CA LEU A 109 13.84 -11.44 -8.76
C LEU A 109 14.19 -12.41 -9.90
N LYS A 110 13.21 -12.81 -10.71
CA LYS A 110 13.44 -13.66 -11.88
C LYS A 110 14.35 -12.96 -12.90
N LYS A 111 14.05 -11.71 -13.25
CA LYS A 111 14.86 -10.89 -14.17
C LYS A 111 16.28 -10.69 -13.65
N LEU A 112 16.45 -10.42 -12.35
CA LEU A 112 17.78 -10.30 -11.74
C LEU A 112 18.58 -11.62 -11.85
N GLY A 113 17.92 -12.76 -11.66
CA GLY A 113 18.53 -14.07 -11.87
C GLY A 113 19.00 -14.29 -13.31
N GLU A 114 18.22 -13.86 -14.30
CA GLU A 114 18.58 -13.89 -15.72
C GLU A 114 19.81 -13.02 -16.02
N ILE A 115 19.85 -11.80 -15.48
CA ILE A 115 20.98 -10.88 -15.62
C ILE A 115 22.25 -11.49 -15.01
N ARG A 116 22.16 -12.06 -13.79
CA ARG A 116 23.31 -12.70 -13.13
C ARG A 116 23.84 -13.88 -13.94
N ARG A 117 22.97 -14.72 -14.49
CA ARG A 117 23.36 -15.82 -15.38
C ARG A 117 24.06 -15.30 -16.63
N SER A 118 23.51 -14.26 -17.27
CA SER A 118 24.12 -13.62 -18.44
C SER A 118 25.52 -13.06 -18.12
N GLN A 119 25.67 -12.33 -17.02
CA GLN A 119 26.97 -11.82 -16.58
C GLN A 119 27.98 -12.93 -16.29
N GLN A 120 27.54 -14.06 -15.72
CA GLN A 120 28.41 -15.20 -15.49
C GLN A 120 28.89 -15.80 -16.82
N VAL A 121 27.99 -15.95 -17.80
CA VAL A 121 28.32 -16.41 -19.15
C VAL A 121 29.34 -15.47 -19.79
N HIS A 122 29.11 -14.15 -19.76
CA HIS A 122 30.05 -13.16 -20.28
C HIS A 122 31.43 -13.24 -19.61
N LYS A 123 31.49 -13.37 -18.27
CA LYS A 123 32.75 -13.55 -17.55
C LYS A 123 33.49 -14.84 -17.94
N THR A 124 32.76 -15.92 -18.21
CA THR A 124 33.35 -17.19 -18.67
C THR A 124 33.94 -17.04 -20.08
N TYR A 125 33.25 -16.33 -20.98
CA TYR A 125 33.78 -16.07 -22.33
C TYR A 125 34.92 -15.03 -22.33
N GLU A 126 34.92 -14.04 -21.44
CA GLU A 126 36.03 -13.07 -21.31
C GLU A 126 37.27 -13.67 -20.63
N LYS A 127 37.12 -14.62 -19.70
CA LYS A 127 38.24 -15.31 -19.03
C LYS A 127 38.77 -16.52 -19.80
N GLY A 128 37.97 -17.07 -20.72
CA GLY A 128 38.34 -18.19 -21.57
C GLY A 128 38.68 -17.71 -22.98
N GLY A 129 39.94 -17.36 -23.22
CA GLY A 129 40.47 -17.18 -24.56
C GLY A 129 40.42 -18.50 -25.33
N ILE A 130 39.28 -18.82 -25.94
CA ILE A 130 39.17 -19.79 -27.03
C ILE A 130 38.30 -19.14 -28.10
N CYS A 131 39.01 -18.47 -29.00
CA CYS A 131 38.57 -18.16 -30.35
C CYS A 131 37.91 -19.41 -30.94
N GLY A 132 36.75 -19.24 -31.57
CA GLY A 132 35.96 -20.34 -32.12
C GLY A 132 36.81 -21.35 -32.86
N ALA A 133 36.76 -22.60 -32.41
CA ALA A 133 37.10 -23.73 -33.26
C ALA A 133 35.99 -23.82 -34.32
N PHE A 134 36.16 -23.08 -35.41
CA PHE A 134 35.55 -23.45 -36.68
C PHE A 134 36.10 -24.83 -37.02
N ILE A 135 35.30 -25.86 -36.76
CA ILE A 135 35.50 -27.16 -37.39
C ILE A 135 35.16 -26.93 -38.86
N ASP A 136 36.18 -26.61 -39.67
CA ASP A 136 36.08 -26.75 -41.11
C ASP A 136 36.10 -28.24 -41.43
N SER A 137 34.91 -28.84 -41.48
CA SER A 137 34.69 -30.16 -42.03
C SER A 137 34.61 -30.05 -43.55
N ARG A 138 35.76 -29.92 -44.20
CA ARG A 138 36.01 -30.28 -45.62
C ARG A 138 37.44 -30.87 -45.63
N GLY A 139 37.65 -32.13 -45.99
CA GLY A 139 37.20 -32.74 -47.24
C GLY A 139 38.25 -32.42 -48.30
#